data_AF-A0A2E4NGI4-F1
#
_entry.id   AF-A0A2E4NGI4-F1
#
_cell.length_a   1.000
_cell.length_b   1.000
_cell.length_c   1.000
_cell.angle_alpha   90.00
_cell.angle_beta   90.00
_cell.angle_gamma   90.00
#
_symmetry.space_group_name_H-M   'P 1'
#
loop_
_entity.id
_entity.type
_entity.pdbx_description
1 polymer ?
#
loop_
_entity_poly.entity_id
_entity_poly.type
_entity_poly.pdbx_seq_one_letter_code
_entity_poly.pdbx_strand_id
1 'polypeptide(L)'
;MQGLFSRSQVPVPSFKQVLKKKMAIESKNKLRGVGGWLAFLIFSLMILSPLLSLGRLEIELTTAERLYPYLSRRTSWSHYKIVSWGILAVAIVVSFAAGYRLWKSHRPETIKFTIWSLWLIWLIPLFIDLIAGILILNASLAVTAPGYLKVIISSTIGAGLWTWYLKKSVRVKNTYQIIQEKNPANKKNNEKNWWRSKSRAFRLWVFLTIIWFIFIINYLYIMEPYGYRMNKREILNFLYLLLSPPIFIGAGYYGYKRFVH
;
A
#
# COMPACT_ATOMS: atom_id res chain seq x y z
N MET A 1 19.05 16.89 61.66
CA MET A 1 18.86 16.52 60.25
C MET A 1 18.42 17.77 59.47
N GLN A 2 19.38 18.49 58.88
CA GLN A 2 19.12 19.68 58.06
C GLN A 2 19.89 19.53 56.74
N GLY A 3 19.25 18.90 55.76
CA GLY A 3 19.73 18.86 54.38
C GLY A 3 19.24 20.10 53.65
N LEU A 4 20.05 21.16 53.67
CA LEU A 4 19.80 22.40 52.94
C LEU A 4 19.80 22.12 51.44
N PHE A 5 18.64 22.28 50.82
CA PHE A 5 18.46 22.25 49.38
C PHE A 5 19.24 23.41 48.75
N SER A 6 20.45 23.13 48.27
CA SER A 6 21.18 24.00 47.35
C SER A 6 20.36 24.13 46.07
N ARG A 7 19.57 25.21 45.96
CA ARG A 7 18.87 25.59 44.74
C ARG A 7 19.93 25.93 43.70
N SER A 8 20.24 24.98 42.84
CA SER A 8 21.02 25.23 41.64
C SER A 8 20.34 26.34 40.84
N GLN A 9 21.02 27.47 40.68
CA GLN A 9 20.53 28.56 39.84
C GLN A 9 20.51 28.07 38.40
N VAL A 10 19.31 27.89 37.84
CA VAL A 10 19.15 27.54 36.43
C VAL A 10 19.52 28.77 35.61
N PRO A 11 20.53 28.70 34.71
CA PRO A 11 20.94 29.86 33.93
C PRO A 11 19.79 30.35 33.05
N VAL A 12 19.48 31.64 33.15
CA VAL A 12 18.44 32.28 32.33
C VAL A 12 18.97 32.41 30.90
N PRO A 13 18.27 31.89 29.88
CA PRO A 13 18.72 31.99 28.50
C PRO A 13 18.72 33.44 28.03
N SER A 14 19.74 33.84 27.26
CA SER A 14 19.84 35.22 26.78
C SER A 14 18.73 35.55 25.77
N PHE A 15 18.29 36.81 25.73
CA PHE A 15 17.27 37.27 24.79
C PHE A 15 17.61 36.91 23.33
N LYS A 16 18.89 36.99 22.94
CA LYS A 16 19.38 36.58 21.62
C LYS A 16 19.11 35.08 21.35
N GLN A 17 19.29 34.21 22.35
CA GLN A 17 19.00 32.77 22.23
C GLN A 17 17.49 32.52 22.08
N VAL A 18 16.66 33.23 22.83
CA VAL A 18 15.20 33.14 22.74
C VAL A 18 14.72 33.57 21.34
N LEU A 19 15.23 34.69 20.83
CA LEU A 19 14.90 35.21 19.50
C LEU A 19 15.34 34.27 18.38
N LYS A 20 16.58 33.75 18.44
CA LYS A 20 17.10 32.77 17.46
C LYS A 20 16.24 31.50 17.46
N LYS A 21 15.83 31.02 18.64
CA LYS A 21 14.93 29.86 18.78
C LYS A 21 13.55 30.15 18.20
N LYS A 22 12.99 31.34 18.43
CA LYS A 22 11.66 31.74 17.93
C LYS A 22 11.65 31.83 16.40
N MET A 23 12.64 32.50 15.81
CA MET A 23 12.81 32.59 14.35
C MET A 23 13.00 31.20 13.70
N ALA A 24 13.77 30.31 14.34
CA ALA A 24 13.95 28.94 13.86
C ALA A 24 12.66 28.10 13.92
N ILE A 25 11.75 28.39 14.86
CA ILE A 25 10.44 27.72 14.95
C ILE A 25 9.49 28.25 13.88
N GLU A 26 9.47 29.57 13.64
CA GLU A 26 8.65 30.18 12.58
C GLU A 26 9.08 29.72 11.18
N SER A 27 10.38 29.71 10.89
CA SER A 27 10.87 29.21 9.60
C SER A 27 10.54 27.73 9.40
N LYS A 28 10.64 26.90 10.44
CA LYS A 28 10.20 25.50 10.40
C LYS A 28 8.70 25.36 10.17
N ASN A 29 7.87 26.26 10.72
CA ASN A 29 6.42 26.24 10.50
C ASN A 29 6.04 26.68 9.08
N LYS A 30 6.78 27.62 8.47
CA LYS A 30 6.56 28.09 7.08
C LYS A 30 6.80 26.99 6.03
N LEU A 31 7.63 25.99 6.34
CA LEU A 31 7.93 24.85 5.45
C LEU A 31 7.01 23.63 5.66
N ARG A 32 5.89 23.80 6.36
CA ARG A 32 4.92 22.72 6.61
C ARG A 32 3.80 22.70 5.59
N GLY A 33 3.36 21.50 5.27
CA GLY A 33 2.15 21.26 4.50
C GLY A 33 2.40 20.56 3.17
N VAL A 34 1.30 20.04 2.65
CA VAL A 34 1.23 19.30 1.40
C VAL A 34 1.22 20.30 0.24
N GLY A 35 2.33 20.38 -0.49
CA GLY A 35 2.44 21.26 -1.65
C GLY A 35 3.66 20.91 -2.51
N GLY A 36 3.84 21.62 -3.62
CA GLY A 36 4.91 21.35 -4.59
C GLY A 36 4.95 19.89 -5.04
N TRP A 37 6.15 19.32 -5.12
CA TRP A 37 6.37 17.92 -5.51
C TRP A 37 5.58 16.88 -4.69
N LEU A 38 5.29 17.15 -3.41
CA LEU A 38 4.49 16.24 -2.59
C LEU A 38 3.01 16.26 -2.99
N ALA A 39 2.47 17.45 -3.30
CA ALA A 39 1.10 17.55 -3.82
C ALA A 39 0.98 16.92 -5.21
N PHE A 40 2.00 17.11 -6.06
CA PHE A 40 2.07 16.45 -7.36
C PHE A 40 2.06 14.92 -7.22
N LEU A 41 2.82 14.35 -6.27
CA LEU A 41 2.78 12.91 -5.99
C LEU A 41 1.40 12.43 -5.54
N ILE A 42 0.71 13.20 -4.69
CA ILE A 42 -0.63 12.82 -4.21
C ILE A 42 -1.63 12.87 -5.37
N PHE A 43 -1.60 13.94 -6.16
CA PHE A 43 -2.43 14.08 -7.35
C PHE A 43 -2.16 12.95 -8.35
N SER A 44 -0.88 12.62 -8.58
CA SER A 44 -0.53 11.56 -9.50
C SER A 44 -0.97 10.18 -9.01
N LEU A 45 -0.91 9.91 -7.71
CA LEU A 45 -1.43 8.67 -7.12
C LEU A 45 -2.95 8.57 -7.19
N MET A 46 -3.67 9.66 -6.92
CA MET A 46 -5.13 9.60 -6.77
C MET A 46 -5.90 9.73 -8.09
N ILE A 47 -5.36 10.49 -9.05
CA ILE A 47 -6.08 10.84 -10.28
C ILE A 47 -5.31 10.33 -11.50
N LEU A 48 -4.06 10.75 -11.66
CA LEU A 48 -3.32 10.49 -12.90
C LEU A 48 -3.03 8.99 -13.11
N SER A 49 -2.58 8.29 -12.08
CA SER A 49 -2.22 6.88 -12.14
C SER A 49 -3.43 5.98 -12.44
N PRO A 50 -4.57 6.09 -11.72
CA PRO A 50 -5.80 5.40 -12.10
C PRO A 50 -6.23 5.67 -13.53
N LEU A 51 -6.27 6.94 -13.95
CA LEU A 51 -6.75 7.31 -15.28
C LEU A 51 -5.84 6.77 -16.40
N LEU A 52 -4.52 6.88 -16.24
CA LEU A 52 -3.56 6.32 -17.20
C LEU A 52 -3.62 4.80 -17.23
N SER A 53 -3.79 4.15 -16.09
CA SER A 53 -3.87 2.68 -16.02
C SER A 53 -5.16 2.15 -16.66
N LEU A 54 -6.28 2.85 -16.48
CA LEU A 54 -7.55 2.55 -17.18
C LEU A 54 -7.40 2.66 -18.69
N GLY A 55 -6.92 3.79 -19.19
CA GLY A 55 -6.75 4.00 -20.62
C GLY A 55 -5.75 3.01 -21.23
N ARG A 56 -4.66 2.73 -20.52
CA ARG A 56 -3.65 1.77 -20.97
C ARG A 56 -4.21 0.35 -21.08
N LEU A 57 -4.92 -0.13 -20.04
CA LEU A 57 -5.50 -1.47 -20.07
C LEU A 57 -6.51 -1.61 -21.23
N GLU A 58 -7.37 -0.61 -21.43
CA GLU A 58 -8.34 -0.62 -22.52
C GLU A 58 -7.65 -0.64 -23.89
N ILE A 59 -6.61 0.17 -24.09
CA ILE A 59 -5.84 0.18 -25.34
C ILE A 59 -5.15 -1.17 -25.56
N GLU A 60 -4.56 -1.77 -24.53
CA GLU A 60 -3.88 -3.07 -24.63
C GLU A 60 -4.87 -4.19 -25.01
N LEU A 61 -6.03 -4.25 -24.34
CA LEU A 61 -7.08 -5.23 -24.62
C LEU A 61 -7.69 -5.06 -26.02
N THR A 62 -8.06 -3.84 -26.39
CA THR A 62 -8.64 -3.56 -27.72
C THR A 62 -7.64 -3.76 -28.85
N THR A 63 -6.36 -3.42 -28.64
CA THR A 63 -5.30 -3.68 -29.62
C THR A 63 -5.09 -5.18 -29.81
N ALA A 64 -5.09 -5.96 -28.73
CA ALA A 64 -5.00 -7.42 -28.83
C ALA A 64 -6.17 -8.03 -29.60
N GLU A 65 -7.41 -7.56 -29.37
CA GLU A 65 -8.59 -8.01 -30.11
C GLU A 65 -8.56 -7.62 -31.59
N ARG A 66 -8.03 -6.43 -31.92
CA ARG A 66 -7.85 -6.00 -33.32
C ARG A 66 -6.80 -6.83 -34.05
N LEU A 67 -5.68 -7.13 -33.39
CA LEU A 67 -4.60 -7.94 -33.97
C LEU A 67 -4.99 -9.41 -34.11
N TYR A 68 -5.80 -9.93 -33.18
CA TYR A 68 -6.19 -11.33 -33.12
C TYR A 68 -7.72 -11.45 -32.91
N PRO A 69 -8.53 -11.27 -33.97
CA PRO A 69 -10.00 -11.26 -33.86
C PRO A 69 -10.61 -12.55 -33.30
N TYR A 70 -9.89 -13.67 -33.37
CA TYR A 70 -10.33 -14.94 -32.79
C TYR A 70 -10.32 -14.94 -31.25
N LEU A 71 -9.59 -14.03 -30.60
CA LEU A 71 -9.54 -13.93 -29.13
C LEU A 71 -10.91 -13.60 -28.54
N SER A 72 -11.68 -12.72 -29.19
CA SER A 72 -13.00 -12.30 -28.70
C SER A 72 -14.03 -13.45 -28.64
N ARG A 73 -13.77 -14.56 -29.35
CA ARG A 73 -14.62 -15.77 -29.32
C ARG A 73 -14.17 -16.78 -28.26
N ARG A 74 -12.97 -16.66 -27.69
CA ARG A 74 -12.46 -17.58 -26.68
C ARG A 74 -12.94 -17.17 -25.29
N THR A 75 -13.51 -18.12 -24.55
CA THR A 75 -13.88 -17.92 -23.15
C THR A 75 -12.67 -17.51 -22.30
N SER A 76 -11.51 -18.14 -22.50
CA SER A 76 -10.27 -17.82 -21.78
C SER A 76 -9.87 -16.35 -21.87
N TRP A 77 -10.09 -15.70 -23.02
CA TRP A 77 -9.83 -14.27 -23.19
C TRP A 77 -10.75 -13.42 -22.32
N SER A 78 -12.04 -13.77 -22.25
CA SER A 78 -12.99 -13.08 -21.36
C SER A 78 -12.57 -13.17 -19.89
N HIS A 79 -12.13 -14.35 -19.44
CA HIS A 79 -11.66 -14.53 -18.06
C HIS A 79 -10.38 -13.74 -17.78
N TYR A 80 -9.45 -13.72 -18.73
CA TYR A 80 -8.25 -12.88 -18.64
C TYR A 80 -8.64 -11.39 -18.47
N LYS A 81 -9.55 -10.87 -19.30
CA LYS A 81 -10.05 -9.48 -19.15
C LYS A 81 -10.61 -9.20 -17.75
N ILE A 82 -11.47 -10.07 -17.24
CA ILE A 82 -12.05 -9.91 -15.89
C ILE A 82 -10.94 -9.85 -14.83
N VAL A 83 -9.95 -10.74 -14.90
CA VAL A 83 -8.80 -10.74 -13.99
C VAL A 83 -8.01 -9.44 -14.10
N SER A 84 -7.66 -8.99 -15.30
CA SER A 84 -6.90 -7.74 -15.51
C SER A 84 -7.65 -6.51 -14.98
N TRP A 85 -8.97 -6.43 -15.20
CA TRP A 85 -9.82 -5.38 -14.62
C TRP A 85 -9.87 -5.44 -13.10
N GLY A 86 -9.95 -6.64 -12.51
CA GLY A 86 -9.92 -6.85 -11.06
C GLY A 86 -8.59 -6.40 -10.44
N ILE A 87 -7.46 -6.74 -11.05
CA ILE A 87 -6.12 -6.30 -10.63
C ILE A 87 -6.07 -4.76 -10.64
N LEU A 88 -6.54 -4.14 -11.72
CA LEU A 88 -6.56 -2.69 -11.86
C LEU A 88 -7.44 -2.03 -10.77
N ALA A 89 -8.63 -2.56 -10.52
CA ALA A 89 -9.52 -2.04 -9.48
C ALA A 89 -8.85 -2.05 -8.09
N VAL A 90 -8.19 -3.15 -7.73
CA VAL A 90 -7.42 -3.24 -6.47
C VAL A 90 -6.28 -2.23 -6.44
N ALA A 91 -5.53 -2.09 -7.53
CA ALA A 91 -4.44 -1.12 -7.64
C ALA A 91 -4.94 0.33 -7.45
N ILE A 92 -6.09 0.68 -8.04
CA ILE A 92 -6.73 2.00 -7.86
C ILE A 92 -7.08 2.25 -6.39
N VAL A 93 -7.67 1.28 -5.70
CA VAL A 93 -8.02 1.41 -4.27
C VAL A 93 -6.77 1.63 -3.42
N VAL A 94 -5.70 0.84 -3.64
CA VAL A 94 -4.44 1.00 -2.89
C VAL A 94 -3.81 2.37 -3.19
N SER A 95 -3.83 2.80 -4.45
CA SER A 95 -3.29 4.10 -4.88
C SER A 95 -4.03 5.27 -4.22
N PHE A 96 -5.35 5.22 -4.23
CA PHE A 96 -6.20 6.24 -3.62
C PHE A 96 -6.01 6.26 -2.09
N ALA A 97 -5.94 5.10 -1.45
CA ALA A 97 -5.67 4.99 -0.01
C ALA A 97 -4.30 5.57 0.37
N ALA A 98 -3.26 5.34 -0.45
CA ALA A 98 -1.93 5.89 -0.23
C ALA A 98 -1.92 7.43 -0.37
N GLY A 99 -2.51 7.95 -1.45
CA GLY A 99 -2.63 9.39 -1.68
C GLY A 99 -3.46 10.11 -0.61
N TYR A 100 -4.62 9.55 -0.26
CA TYR A 100 -5.47 10.09 0.80
C TYR A 100 -4.77 10.13 2.16
N ARG A 101 -4.04 9.07 2.51
CA ARG A 101 -3.28 9.04 3.77
C ARG A 101 -2.15 10.05 3.78
N LEU A 102 -1.42 10.23 2.68
CA LEU A 102 -0.44 11.31 2.55
C LEU A 102 -1.09 12.69 2.74
N TRP A 103 -2.25 12.91 2.13
CA TRP A 103 -2.91 14.21 2.20
C TRP A 103 -3.40 14.54 3.62
N LYS A 104 -4.07 13.59 4.29
CA LYS A 104 -4.74 13.84 5.58
C LYS A 104 -3.88 13.52 6.80
N SER A 105 -3.04 12.48 6.74
CA SER A 105 -2.33 11.95 7.91
C SER A 105 -0.85 12.31 7.90
N HIS A 106 -0.48 13.36 8.64
CA HIS A 106 0.89 13.87 8.78
C HIS A 106 1.74 13.07 9.77
N ARG A 107 1.76 11.74 9.66
CA ARG A 107 2.51 10.83 10.54
C ARG A 107 3.64 10.11 9.79
N PRO A 108 4.78 9.78 10.41
CA PRO A 108 5.88 9.12 9.70
C PRO A 108 5.50 7.70 9.24
N GLU A 109 4.52 7.07 9.87
CA GLU A 109 3.97 5.79 9.40
C GLU A 109 3.29 5.92 8.03
N THR A 110 2.75 7.09 7.70
CA THR A 110 2.13 7.35 6.40
C THR A 110 3.16 7.22 5.28
N ILE A 111 4.39 7.73 5.48
CA ILE A 111 5.46 7.61 4.48
C ILE A 111 5.82 6.14 4.25
N LYS A 112 5.98 5.37 5.33
CA LYS A 112 6.28 3.93 5.23
C LYS A 112 5.19 3.18 4.48
N PHE A 113 3.93 3.46 4.80
CA PHE A 113 2.78 2.88 4.10
C PHE A 113 2.78 3.24 2.61
N THR A 114 2.99 4.51 2.29
CA THR A 114 3.01 4.98 0.88
C THR A 114 4.11 4.32 0.08
N ILE A 115 5.32 4.18 0.64
CA ILE A 115 6.42 3.47 -0.03
C ILE A 115 5.98 2.03 -0.32
N TRP A 116 5.46 1.30 0.68
CA TRP A 116 4.94 -0.05 0.45
C TRP A 116 3.85 -0.10 -0.62
N SER A 117 2.90 0.84 -0.59
CA SER A 117 1.84 0.93 -1.61
C SER A 117 2.40 1.20 -3.01
N LEU A 118 3.41 2.05 -3.17
CA LEU A 118 4.06 2.31 -4.46
C LEU A 118 4.64 1.02 -5.05
N TRP A 119 5.42 0.27 -4.27
CA TRP A 119 5.98 -1.00 -4.73
C TRP A 119 4.89 -2.05 -5.02
N LEU A 120 3.84 -2.07 -4.20
CA LEU A 120 2.69 -2.97 -4.38
C LEU A 120 1.98 -2.69 -5.71
N ILE A 121 1.61 -1.44 -5.96
CA ILE A 121 0.87 -1.02 -7.15
C ILE A 121 1.70 -1.25 -8.43
N TRP A 122 3.02 -1.09 -8.37
CA TRP A 122 3.86 -1.09 -9.57
C TRP A 122 4.42 -2.47 -9.93
N LEU A 123 4.61 -3.37 -8.96
CA LEU A 123 5.17 -4.70 -9.22
C LEU A 123 4.14 -5.82 -9.12
N ILE A 124 3.26 -5.81 -8.11
CA ILE A 124 2.37 -6.97 -7.88
C ILE A 124 1.41 -7.19 -9.05
N PRO A 125 0.74 -6.17 -9.62
CA PRO A 125 -0.06 -6.32 -10.83
C PRO A 125 0.68 -7.00 -11.97
N LEU A 126 1.96 -6.67 -12.19
CA LEU A 126 2.76 -7.26 -13.28
C LEU A 126 2.97 -8.76 -13.09
N PHE A 127 3.24 -9.21 -11.86
CA PHE A 127 3.40 -10.63 -11.58
C PHE A 127 2.08 -11.38 -11.69
N ILE A 128 0.97 -10.81 -11.20
CA ILE A 128 -0.35 -11.44 -11.30
C ILE A 128 -0.78 -11.54 -12.77
N ASP A 129 -0.58 -10.47 -13.55
CA ASP A 129 -0.93 -10.46 -14.98
C ASP A 129 -0.08 -11.45 -15.79
N LEU A 130 1.22 -11.56 -15.50
CA LEU A 130 2.09 -12.57 -16.11
C LEU A 130 1.61 -13.99 -15.80
N ILE A 131 1.29 -14.27 -14.54
CA ILE A 131 0.76 -15.57 -14.11
C ILE A 131 -0.60 -15.84 -14.78
N ALA A 132 -1.47 -14.84 -14.86
CA ALA A 132 -2.76 -14.95 -15.54
C ALA A 132 -2.59 -15.25 -17.03
N GLY A 133 -1.66 -14.59 -17.73
CA GLY A 133 -1.34 -14.89 -19.12
C GLY A 133 -0.87 -16.33 -19.33
N ILE A 134 0.01 -16.82 -18.45
CA ILE A 134 0.51 -18.20 -18.53
C ILE A 134 -0.61 -19.21 -18.26
N LEU A 135 -1.38 -19.04 -17.18
CA LEU A 135 -2.38 -20.03 -16.75
C LEU A 135 -3.69 -19.98 -17.55
N ILE A 136 -4.16 -18.78 -17.92
CA ILE A 136 -5.47 -18.61 -18.58
C ILE A 136 -5.33 -18.68 -20.09
N LEU A 137 -4.28 -18.06 -20.65
CA LEU A 137 -4.08 -18.00 -22.11
C LEU A 137 -3.14 -19.10 -22.62
N ASN A 138 -2.58 -19.94 -21.73
CA ASN A 138 -1.53 -20.91 -22.06
C ASN A 138 -0.34 -20.24 -22.77
N ALA A 139 -0.02 -19.01 -22.38
CA ALA A 139 1.07 -18.25 -22.98
C ALA A 139 2.43 -18.85 -22.60
N SER A 140 3.34 -18.94 -23.58
CA SER A 140 4.71 -19.36 -23.31
C SER A 140 5.46 -18.27 -22.55
N LEU A 141 6.12 -18.65 -21.44
CA LEU A 141 6.97 -17.75 -20.67
C LEU A 141 8.08 -17.15 -21.54
N ALA A 142 8.66 -17.93 -22.46
CA ALA A 142 9.75 -17.47 -23.33
C ALA A 142 9.31 -16.32 -24.25
N VAL A 143 8.05 -16.32 -24.70
CA VAL A 143 7.49 -15.27 -25.56
C VAL A 143 7.06 -14.06 -24.73
N THR A 144 6.54 -14.30 -23.53
CA THR A 144 5.91 -13.26 -22.71
C THR A 144 6.92 -12.49 -21.87
N ALA A 145 7.95 -13.15 -21.33
CA ALA A 145 8.90 -12.58 -20.37
C ALA A 145 9.67 -11.32 -20.87
N PRO A 146 10.15 -11.26 -22.13
CA PRO A 146 10.90 -10.08 -22.60
C PRO A 146 10.09 -8.78 -22.52
N GLY A 147 8.78 -8.83 -22.82
CA GLY A 147 7.90 -7.68 -22.73
C GLY A 147 7.75 -7.17 -21.29
N TYR A 148 7.56 -8.09 -20.34
CA TYR A 148 7.41 -7.76 -18.93
C TYR A 148 8.70 -7.24 -18.30
N LEU A 149 9.87 -7.73 -18.73
CA LEU A 149 11.16 -7.29 -18.20
C LEU A 149 11.37 -5.79 -18.41
N LYS A 150 11.04 -5.28 -19.60
CA LYS A 150 11.09 -3.83 -19.89
C LYS A 150 10.19 -3.03 -18.94
N VAL A 151 8.97 -3.51 -18.70
CA VAL A 151 8.01 -2.85 -17.81
C VAL A 151 8.50 -2.89 -16.36
N ILE A 152 8.98 -4.04 -15.88
CA ILE A 152 9.52 -4.20 -14.52
C ILE A 152 10.69 -3.25 -14.26
N ILE A 153 11.64 -3.12 -15.19
CA ILE A 153 12.77 -2.19 -15.06
C ILE A 153 12.25 -0.75 -14.95
N SER A 154 11.38 -0.33 -15.87
CA SER A 154 10.84 1.03 -15.86
C SER A 154 10.04 1.34 -14.58
N SER A 155 9.26 0.36 -14.10
CA SER A 155 8.48 0.48 -12.88
C SER A 155 9.38 0.56 -11.64
N THR A 156 10.43 -0.24 -11.60
CA THR A 156 11.40 -0.25 -10.48
C THR A 156 12.12 1.10 -10.37
N ILE A 157 12.52 1.69 -11.50
CA ILE A 157 13.15 3.01 -11.53
C ILE A 157 12.19 4.08 -10.99
N GLY A 158 10.95 4.11 -11.48
CA GLY A 158 9.97 5.09 -11.02
C GLY A 158 9.61 4.95 -9.52
N ALA A 159 9.37 3.72 -9.05
CA ALA A 159 9.14 3.44 -7.63
C ALA A 159 10.36 3.79 -6.76
N GLY A 160 11.57 3.55 -7.27
CA GLY A 160 12.83 3.91 -6.63
C GLY A 160 13.01 5.42 -6.47
N LEU A 161 12.77 6.19 -7.54
CA LEU A 161 12.84 7.66 -7.52
C LEU A 161 11.88 8.25 -6.48
N TRP A 162 10.62 7.78 -6.44
CA TRP A 162 9.65 8.24 -5.44
C TRP A 162 10.01 7.81 -4.01
N THR A 163 10.51 6.59 -3.85
CA THR A 163 11.00 6.10 -2.55
C THR A 163 12.16 6.97 -2.04
N TRP A 164 13.10 7.29 -2.92
CA TRP A 164 14.24 8.15 -2.60
C TRP A 164 13.78 9.57 -2.24
N TYR A 165 12.88 10.15 -3.03
CA TYR A 165 12.28 11.45 -2.75
C TYR A 165 11.60 11.49 -1.37
N LEU A 166 10.73 10.53 -1.08
CA LEU A 166 10.00 10.46 0.20
C LEU A 166 10.92 10.28 1.41
N LYS A 167 12.04 9.56 1.26
CA LYS A 167 13.01 9.35 2.34
C LYS A 167 13.96 10.54 2.54
N LYS A 168 14.42 11.18 1.47
CA LYS A 168 15.49 12.18 1.53
C LYS A 168 14.97 13.62 1.62
N SER A 169 13.79 13.92 1.08
CA SER A 169 13.25 15.28 0.99
C SER A 169 13.11 15.96 2.35
N VAL A 170 13.77 17.12 2.52
CA VAL A 170 13.71 17.95 3.73
C VAL A 170 12.27 18.37 4.04
N ARG A 171 11.48 18.69 3.01
CA ARG A 171 10.07 19.09 3.16
C ARG A 171 9.21 17.95 3.70
N VAL A 172 9.40 16.74 3.19
CA VAL A 172 8.69 15.54 3.67
C VAL A 172 9.08 15.29 5.13
N LYS A 173 10.37 15.32 5.47
CA LYS A 173 10.82 15.19 6.86
C LYS A 173 10.19 16.25 7.78
N ASN A 174 10.21 17.52 7.39
CA ASN A 174 9.62 18.61 8.18
C ASN A 174 8.11 18.46 8.39
N THR A 175 7.42 17.89 7.40
CA THR A 175 5.97 17.67 7.42
C THR A 175 5.57 16.49 8.30
N TYR A 176 6.33 15.39 8.29
CA TYR A 176 5.92 14.13 8.93
C TYR A 176 6.73 13.72 10.18
N GLN A 177 7.95 14.25 10.42
CA GLN A 177 8.79 13.83 11.56
C GLN A 177 8.63 14.72 12.81
N ILE A 178 8.35 16.02 12.65
CA ILE A 178 8.41 16.99 13.77
C ILE A 178 7.29 16.78 14.81
N ILE A 179 6.19 16.09 14.47
CA ILE A 179 5.10 15.83 15.42
C ILE A 179 5.54 14.85 16.53
N GLN A 180 6.51 13.97 16.27
CA GLN A 180 6.94 12.99 17.28
C GLN A 180 7.87 13.59 18.35
N GLU A 181 8.64 14.63 18.00
CA GLU A 181 9.67 15.18 18.90
C GLU A 181 9.08 16.10 19.98
N LYS A 182 7.90 16.68 19.76
CA LYS A 182 7.30 17.68 20.66
C LYS A 182 6.48 17.15 21.82
N ASN A 183 6.26 15.84 21.95
CA ASN A 183 5.37 15.34 23.01
C ASN A 183 5.95 14.12 23.77
N PRO A 184 6.82 14.34 24.77
CA PRO A 184 7.35 13.27 25.62
C PRO A 184 6.24 12.52 26.38
N ALA A 185 5.07 13.14 26.62
CA ALA A 185 3.90 12.49 27.22
C ALA A 185 3.19 11.49 26.28
N ASN A 186 3.38 11.62 24.96
CA ASN A 186 2.82 10.69 23.97
C ASN A 186 3.55 9.34 23.95
N LYS A 187 4.77 9.27 24.52
CA LYS A 187 5.48 8.00 24.76
C LYS A 187 4.75 7.15 25.80
N LYS A 188 4.13 7.76 26.82
CA LYS A 188 3.32 7.08 27.85
C LYS A 188 1.87 6.83 27.43
N ASN A 189 1.24 7.73 26.67
CA ASN A 189 -0.18 7.57 26.29
C ASN A 189 -0.45 6.60 25.12
N ASN A 190 0.58 6.11 24.43
CA ASN A 190 0.42 5.08 23.41
C ASN A 190 0.00 3.70 23.97
N GLU A 191 0.05 3.50 25.29
CA GLU A 191 -0.45 2.29 25.96
C GLU A 191 -1.98 2.31 26.15
N LYS A 192 -2.64 3.48 26.26
CA LYS A 192 -4.03 3.59 26.74
C LYS A 192 -5.13 3.49 25.68
N ASN A 193 -4.80 3.49 24.40
CA ASN A 193 -5.79 3.36 23.33
C ASN A 193 -5.90 1.90 22.87
N TRP A 194 -6.83 1.12 23.44
CA TRP A 194 -6.99 -0.32 23.19
C TRP A 194 -7.13 -0.70 21.70
N TRP A 195 -7.82 0.11 20.89
CA TRP A 195 -7.91 -0.10 19.44
C TRP A 195 -6.64 0.31 18.67
N ARG A 196 -5.80 1.21 19.22
CA ARG A 196 -4.46 1.54 18.67
C ARG A 196 -3.37 0.58 19.15
N SER A 197 -3.58 -0.17 20.25
CA SER A 197 -2.62 -1.13 20.81
C SER A 197 -2.61 -2.48 20.08
N LYS A 198 -3.65 -2.79 19.28
CA LYS A 198 -3.58 -3.95 18.39
C LYS A 198 -2.40 -3.78 17.43
N SER A 199 -1.57 -4.82 17.41
CA SER A 199 -0.29 -4.86 16.71
C SER A 199 -0.47 -4.48 15.24
N ARG A 200 0.56 -3.88 14.63
CA ARG A 200 0.56 -3.58 13.19
C ARG A 200 0.20 -4.83 12.36
N ALA A 201 0.56 -6.02 12.85
CA ALA A 201 0.19 -7.30 12.28
C ALA A 201 -1.34 -7.52 12.23
N PHE A 202 -2.10 -7.13 13.26
CA PHE A 202 -3.56 -7.26 13.22
C PHE A 202 -4.20 -6.36 12.17
N ARG A 203 -3.73 -5.11 12.05
CA ARG A 203 -4.27 -4.18 11.03
C ARG A 203 -3.91 -4.63 9.62
N LEU A 204 -2.69 -5.15 9.43
CA LEU A 204 -2.27 -5.74 8.17
C LEU A 204 -3.11 -6.99 7.86
N TRP A 205 -3.36 -7.84 8.86
CA TRP A 205 -4.19 -9.03 8.73
C TRP A 205 -5.61 -8.66 8.29
N VAL A 206 -6.28 -7.71 8.95
CA VAL A 206 -7.62 -7.25 8.54
C VAL A 206 -7.62 -6.73 7.10
N PHE A 207 -6.58 -6.01 6.69
CA PHE A 207 -6.50 -5.49 5.33
C PHE A 207 -6.27 -6.60 4.30
N LEU A 208 -5.40 -7.56 4.63
CA LEU A 208 -5.13 -8.73 3.80
C LEU A 208 -6.34 -9.66 3.72
N THR A 209 -7.12 -9.81 4.79
CA THR A 209 -8.36 -10.61 4.75
C THR A 209 -9.42 -9.95 3.89
N ILE A 210 -9.55 -8.62 3.92
CA ILE A 210 -10.47 -7.89 3.01
C ILE A 210 -10.03 -8.06 1.55
N ILE A 211 -8.74 -7.85 1.24
CA ILE A 211 -8.20 -8.05 -0.11
C ILE A 211 -8.42 -9.50 -0.57
N TRP A 212 -8.13 -10.46 0.31
CA TRP A 212 -8.36 -11.87 0.05
C TRP A 212 -9.83 -12.12 -0.27
N PHE A 213 -10.76 -11.61 0.54
CA PHE A 213 -12.20 -11.76 0.33
C PHE A 213 -12.67 -11.20 -1.02
N ILE A 214 -12.13 -10.05 -1.42
CA ILE A 214 -12.38 -9.48 -2.76
C ILE A 214 -11.87 -10.43 -3.84
N PHE A 215 -10.70 -11.03 -3.64
CA PHE A 215 -10.12 -12.02 -4.55
C PHE A 215 -10.98 -13.29 -4.65
N ILE A 216 -11.53 -13.78 -3.52
CA ILE A 216 -12.47 -14.91 -3.48
C ILE A 216 -13.72 -14.61 -4.31
N ILE A 217 -14.34 -13.45 -4.08
CA ILE A 217 -15.57 -13.07 -4.78
C ILE A 217 -15.31 -12.99 -6.29
N ASN A 218 -14.20 -12.37 -6.69
CA ASN A 218 -13.80 -12.32 -8.10
C ASN A 218 -13.56 -13.73 -8.66
N TYR A 219 -12.87 -14.61 -7.92
CA TYR A 219 -12.64 -15.99 -8.33
C TYR A 219 -13.96 -16.76 -8.53
N LEU A 220 -14.89 -16.67 -7.57
CA LEU A 220 -16.19 -17.34 -7.66
C LEU A 220 -16.98 -16.85 -8.88
N TYR A 221 -16.96 -15.55 -9.14
CA TYR A 221 -17.60 -14.95 -10.31
C TYR A 221 -16.95 -15.40 -11.63
N ILE A 222 -15.63 -15.57 -11.65
CA ILE A 222 -14.89 -16.10 -12.80
C ILE A 222 -15.23 -17.57 -13.07
N MET A 223 -15.46 -18.37 -12.03
CA MET A 223 -15.69 -19.81 -12.15
C MET A 223 -17.15 -20.20 -12.47
N GLU A 224 -18.11 -19.32 -12.19
CA GLU A 224 -19.55 -19.52 -12.43
C GLU A 224 -19.91 -19.95 -13.87
N PRO A 225 -19.31 -19.36 -14.95
CA PRO A 225 -19.66 -19.71 -16.33
C PRO A 225 -19.07 -21.04 -16.81
N TYR A 226 -18.07 -21.59 -16.12
CA TYR A 226 -17.39 -22.82 -16.55
C TYR A 226 -18.21 -24.10 -16.28
N GLY A 227 -19.48 -23.96 -15.86
CA GLY A 227 -20.33 -25.10 -15.56
C GLY A 227 -19.73 -25.99 -14.48
N TYR A 228 -18.91 -25.41 -13.60
CA TYR A 228 -18.20 -26.11 -12.54
C TYR A 228 -19.22 -26.57 -11.49
N ARG A 229 -19.92 -27.67 -11.80
CA ARG A 229 -20.85 -28.38 -10.91
C ARG A 229 -20.01 -29.11 -9.86
N MET A 230 -19.39 -28.35 -8.96
CA MET A 230 -18.80 -28.95 -7.77
C MET A 230 -19.92 -29.70 -7.04
N ASN A 231 -19.67 -30.96 -6.72
CA ASN A 231 -20.53 -31.68 -5.79
C ASN A 231 -20.55 -30.91 -4.46
N LYS A 232 -21.64 -30.97 -3.67
CA LYS A 232 -21.75 -30.26 -2.39
C LYS A 232 -20.51 -30.44 -1.49
N ARG A 233 -19.88 -31.63 -1.56
CA ARG A 233 -18.66 -31.96 -0.82
C ARG A 233 -17.42 -31.22 -1.34
N GLU A 234 -17.31 -31.00 -2.65
CA GLU A 234 -16.22 -30.22 -3.27
C GLU A 234 -16.39 -28.73 -3.02
N ILE A 235 -17.63 -28.21 -3.04
CA ILE A 235 -17.93 -26.83 -2.63
C ILE A 235 -17.48 -26.60 -1.19
N LEU A 236 -17.79 -27.54 -0.29
CA LEU A 236 -17.37 -27.48 1.11
C LEU A 236 -15.85 -27.52 1.27
N ASN A 237 -15.16 -28.43 0.57
CA ASN A 237 -13.69 -28.53 0.60
C ASN A 237 -13.03 -27.27 0.03
N PHE A 238 -13.60 -26.71 -1.04
CA PHE A 238 -13.13 -25.50 -1.68
C PHE A 238 -13.33 -24.26 -0.78
N LEU A 239 -14.51 -24.13 -0.14
CA LEU A 239 -14.76 -23.11 0.88
C LEU A 239 -13.81 -23.26 2.07
N TYR A 240 -13.54 -24.49 2.52
CA TYR A 240 -12.57 -24.76 3.58
C TYR A 240 -11.17 -24.29 3.18
N LEU A 241 -10.72 -24.65 1.98
CA LEU A 241 -9.42 -24.23 1.44
C LEU A 241 -9.34 -22.70 1.33
N LEU A 242 -10.41 -22.04 0.89
CA LEU A 242 -10.50 -20.59 0.71
C LEU A 242 -10.51 -19.79 2.01
N LEU A 243 -11.22 -20.30 3.02
CA LEU A 243 -11.32 -19.65 4.33
C LEU A 243 -10.14 -19.99 5.25
N SER A 244 -9.41 -21.07 4.94
CA SER A 244 -8.28 -21.54 5.73
C SER A 244 -7.17 -20.50 5.94
N PRO A 245 -6.67 -19.75 4.93
CA PRO A 245 -5.44 -18.98 5.11
C PRO A 245 -5.61 -17.81 6.10
N PRO A 246 -6.69 -17.00 6.07
CA PRO A 246 -6.98 -16.01 7.10
C PRO A 246 -7.00 -16.58 8.52
N ILE A 247 -7.62 -17.75 8.68
CA ILE A 247 -7.86 -18.39 9.98
C ILE A 247 -6.56 -18.99 10.52
N PHE A 248 -5.79 -19.72 9.70
CA PHE A 248 -4.51 -20.30 10.12
C PHE A 248 -3.44 -19.24 10.36
N ILE A 249 -3.36 -18.19 9.56
CA ILE A 249 -2.43 -17.07 9.78
C ILE A 249 -2.81 -16.32 11.08
N GLY A 250 -4.11 -16.13 11.33
CA GLY A 250 -4.61 -15.51 12.56
C GLY A 250 -4.31 -16.36 13.80
N ALA A 251 -4.59 -17.67 13.73
CA ALA A 251 -4.35 -18.63 14.80
C ALA A 251 -2.85 -18.82 15.09
N GLY A 252 -2.02 -18.96 14.05
CA GLY A 252 -0.57 -19.06 14.17
C GLY A 252 0.06 -17.81 14.78
N TYR A 253 -0.41 -16.61 14.37
CA TYR A 253 0.02 -15.36 14.98
C TYR A 253 -0.37 -15.26 16.46
N TYR A 254 -1.60 -15.66 16.80
CA TYR A 254 -2.07 -15.65 18.18
C TYR A 254 -1.32 -16.66 19.07
N GLY A 255 -1.05 -17.86 18.54
CA GLY A 255 -0.23 -18.88 19.19
C GLY A 255 1.19 -18.39 19.43
N TYR A 256 1.88 -17.91 18.38
CA TYR A 256 3.24 -17.37 18.50
C TYR A 256 3.35 -16.29 19.57
N LYS A 257 2.41 -15.33 19.58
CA LYS A 257 2.40 -14.26 20.56
C LYS A 257 2.20 -14.75 22.00
N ARG A 258 1.46 -15.84 22.23
CA ARG A 258 1.16 -16.38 23.57
C ARG A 258 2.28 -17.24 24.15
N PHE A 259 3.13 -17.82 23.31
CA PHE A 259 4.21 -18.73 23.76
C PHE A 259 5.60 -18.09 23.74
N VAL A 260 5.81 -17.03 22.96
CA VAL A 260 7.12 -16.35 22.83
C VAL A 260 7.21 -15.08 23.68
N HIS A 261 6.07 -14.51 24.09
CA HIS A 261 5.98 -13.33 24.96
C HIS A 261 5.10 -13.64 26.16
#